data_AF-A0A024H1W3-F1
#
_entry.id   AF-A0A024H1W3-F1
#
_cell.length_a   1.000
_cell.length_b   1.000
_cell.length_c   1.000
_cell.angle_alpha   90.00
_cell.angle_beta   90.00
_cell.angle_gamma   90.00
#
_symmetry.space_group_name_H-M   'P 1'
#
loop_
_entity.id
_entity.type
_entity.pdbx_description
1 polymer ?
#
loop_
_entity_poly.entity_id
_entity_poly.type
_entity_poly.pdbx_seq_one_letter_code
_entity_poly.pdbx_strand_id
1 'polypeptide(L)'
;MKRWLSKAETVIGNHSDRLNAINIFPVADGDTGTNLYLTVRAAARSAVAAEDQPAQLDVGVVLAAAGQAAMEEARGNSGTLLSVFLCAAAEPLAGHTRLTSTLLAAALNRAQIRAWSALSDPVPGTMLSVMEAAARAAAAVDAGQNGDDSNHALGLALDAAVEGALAAVIRTEDQLDALTSARVVDAGGVGMLLILDCLRSAVLGEELQSELLDGLHGYDVSDPHIHTALPDDDGVEVMFTINLSPLHAATLRQQLDEIGESVIMSQVGGNEDADGNYRWRVHVHVPQPEPAVSIIRALGEPSQLSISELALPREPHTDAVNSSGHDR
;
A
#
# COMPACT_ATOMS: atom_id res chain seq x y z
N MET A 1 3.21 -15.58 9.13
CA MET A 1 2.52 -14.27 9.24
C MET A 1 3.15 -13.35 10.28
N LYS A 2 3.17 -13.67 11.58
CA LYS A 2 3.78 -12.80 12.62
C LYS A 2 5.21 -12.34 12.28
N ARG A 3 6.12 -13.29 11.99
CA ARG A 3 7.51 -13.00 11.58
C ARG A 3 7.62 -12.12 10.33
N TRP A 4 6.74 -12.34 9.34
CA TRP A 4 6.72 -11.54 8.11
C TRP A 4 6.38 -10.09 8.42
N LEU A 5 5.28 -9.85 9.15
CA LEU A 5 4.83 -8.48 9.44
C LEU A 5 5.80 -7.73 10.35
N SER A 6 6.39 -8.37 11.36
CA SER A 6 7.44 -7.72 12.18
C SER A 6 8.71 -7.40 11.38
N LYS A 7 9.09 -8.26 10.43
CA LYS A 7 10.22 -7.99 9.53
C LYS A 7 9.88 -6.83 8.59
N ALA A 8 8.69 -6.83 8.00
CA ALA A 8 8.20 -5.74 7.15
C ALA A 8 8.15 -4.41 7.91
N GLU A 9 7.71 -4.38 9.17
CA GLU A 9 7.71 -3.17 10.01
C GLU A 9 9.12 -2.58 10.13
N THR A 10 10.10 -3.44 10.44
CA THR A 10 11.50 -3.02 10.60
C THR A 10 12.06 -2.50 9.28
N VAL A 11 11.84 -3.22 8.19
CA VAL A 11 12.36 -2.88 6.86
C VAL A 11 11.74 -1.60 6.35
N ILE A 12 10.41 -1.48 6.37
CA ILE A 12 9.73 -0.28 5.90
C ILE A 12 10.09 0.92 6.79
N GLY A 13 10.24 0.74 8.10
CA GLY A 13 10.76 1.79 8.98
C GLY A 13 12.16 2.28 8.56
N ASN A 14 13.08 1.36 8.26
CA ASN A 14 14.43 1.71 7.80
C ASN A 14 14.46 2.35 6.41
N HIS A 15 13.46 2.06 5.57
CA HIS A 15 13.36 2.57 4.20
C HIS A 15 12.42 3.76 4.07
N SER A 16 11.75 4.19 5.14
CA SER A 16 10.71 5.21 5.13
C SER A 16 11.19 6.52 4.48
N ASP A 17 12.35 7.03 4.90
CA ASP A 17 12.88 8.30 4.38
C ASP A 17 13.24 8.21 2.88
N ARG A 18 13.78 7.06 2.43
CA ARG A 18 14.09 6.84 1.01
C ARG A 18 12.83 6.69 0.17
N LEU A 19 11.80 6.04 0.68
CA LEU A 19 10.49 5.95 0.02
C LEU A 19 9.84 7.35 -0.09
N ASN A 20 9.95 8.15 0.97
CA ASN A 20 9.50 9.54 0.98
C ASN A 20 10.29 10.38 -0.06
N ALA A 21 11.60 10.17 -0.19
CA ALA A 21 12.46 10.90 -1.12
C ALA A 21 11.97 10.82 -2.58
N ILE A 22 11.48 9.66 -3.01
CA ILE A 22 10.97 9.40 -4.37
C ILE A 22 9.44 9.49 -4.49
N ASN A 23 8.72 9.91 -3.45
CA ASN A 23 7.25 10.02 -3.49
C ASN A 23 6.82 11.25 -4.29
N ILE A 24 6.60 11.06 -5.59
CA ILE A 24 6.21 12.13 -6.52
C ILE A 24 4.91 11.85 -7.27
N PHE A 25 4.23 10.73 -7.00
CA PHE A 25 2.99 10.33 -7.66
C PHE A 25 2.04 9.60 -6.69
N PRO A 26 0.71 9.84 -6.75
CA PRO A 26 0.06 10.88 -7.56
C PRO A 26 0.31 12.30 -7.02
N VAL A 27 0.70 12.40 -5.74
CA VAL A 27 0.97 13.66 -5.05
C VAL A 27 2.43 13.66 -4.59
N ALA A 28 3.13 14.80 -4.75
CA ALA A 28 4.54 14.96 -4.38
C ALA A 28 4.75 15.44 -2.94
N ASP A 29 4.13 14.77 -1.97
CA ASP A 29 4.06 15.17 -0.56
C ASP A 29 5.16 14.55 0.34
N GLY A 30 5.92 13.59 -0.18
CA GLY A 30 6.98 12.93 0.58
C GLY A 30 6.50 12.07 1.75
N ASP A 31 5.31 11.47 1.70
CA ASP A 31 4.74 10.72 2.83
C ASP A 31 4.59 9.19 2.65
N THR A 32 4.79 8.64 1.44
CA THR A 32 4.52 7.22 1.13
C THR A 32 5.23 6.25 2.07
N GLY A 33 6.50 6.48 2.41
CA GLY A 33 7.24 5.67 3.37
C GLY A 33 6.64 5.73 4.77
N THR A 34 6.27 6.92 5.22
CA THR A 34 5.61 7.13 6.52
C THR A 34 4.27 6.40 6.58
N ASN A 35 3.45 6.53 5.54
CA ASN A 35 2.14 5.91 5.43
C ASN A 35 2.21 4.39 5.39
N LEU A 36 3.18 3.82 4.65
CA LEU A 36 3.44 2.38 4.65
C LEU A 36 3.94 1.89 6.01
N TYR A 37 4.88 2.61 6.65
CA TYR A 37 5.41 2.23 7.96
C TYR A 37 4.31 2.17 9.02
N LEU A 38 3.49 3.21 9.12
CA LEU A 38 2.39 3.27 10.09
C LEU A 38 1.39 2.12 9.88
N THR A 39 1.03 1.86 8.61
CA THR A 39 0.13 0.78 8.22
C THR A 39 0.69 -0.60 8.58
N VAL A 40 1.94 -0.89 8.20
CA VAL A 40 2.58 -2.18 8.51
C VAL A 40 2.76 -2.37 10.01
N ARG A 41 3.11 -1.32 10.75
CA ARG A 41 3.21 -1.35 12.21
C ARG A 41 1.89 -1.72 12.86
N ALA A 42 0.78 -1.17 12.40
CA ALA A 42 -0.55 -1.52 12.90
C ALA A 42 -0.87 -3.01 12.66
N ALA A 43 -0.61 -3.51 11.45
CA ALA A 43 -0.73 -4.93 11.11
C ALA A 43 0.16 -5.83 11.98
N ALA A 44 1.43 -5.47 12.17
CA ALA A 44 2.40 -6.23 12.95
C ALA A 44 1.98 -6.32 14.43
N ARG A 45 1.57 -5.19 15.03
CA ARG A 45 1.05 -5.17 16.41
C ARG A 45 -0.16 -6.09 16.57
N SER A 46 -1.13 -6.02 15.65
CA SER A 46 -2.31 -6.90 15.65
C SER A 46 -1.94 -8.38 15.56
N ALA A 47 -1.03 -8.72 14.64
CA ALA A 47 -0.57 -10.09 14.46
C ALA A 47 0.16 -10.65 15.69
N VAL A 48 0.88 -9.81 16.45
CA VAL A 48 1.58 -10.21 17.68
C VAL A 48 0.64 -10.28 18.88
N ALA A 49 -0.32 -9.36 19.00
CA ALA A 49 -1.29 -9.30 20.10
C ALA A 49 -2.26 -10.49 20.13
N ALA A 50 -2.37 -11.23 19.03
CA ALA A 50 -3.02 -12.52 19.00
C ALA A 50 -2.26 -13.54 19.89
N GLU A 51 -2.69 -13.74 21.14
CA GLU A 51 -2.20 -14.73 22.14
C GLU A 51 -2.67 -16.17 21.86
N ASP A 52 -1.79 -17.19 21.96
CA ASP A 52 -1.96 -18.64 21.68
C ASP A 52 -3.38 -19.27 21.75
N GLN A 53 -4.29 -18.83 20.89
CA GLN A 53 -5.63 -19.40 20.74
C GLN A 53 -5.66 -20.33 19.52
N PRO A 54 -6.51 -21.38 19.50
CA PRO A 54 -6.60 -22.30 18.36
C PRO A 54 -6.84 -21.61 17.01
N ALA A 55 -7.61 -20.52 17.01
CA ALA A 55 -7.87 -19.69 15.83
C ALA A 55 -6.62 -18.99 15.26
N GLN A 56 -5.50 -18.97 15.98
CA GLN A 56 -4.27 -18.30 15.57
C GLN A 56 -3.25 -19.24 14.92
N LEU A 57 -3.57 -20.53 14.88
CA LEU A 57 -2.89 -21.45 13.97
C LEU A 57 -3.30 -21.19 12.53
N ASP A 58 -4.46 -20.56 12.31
CA ASP A 58 -4.99 -20.21 11.00
C ASP A 58 -4.29 -18.96 10.44
N VAL A 59 -3.59 -19.13 9.32
CA VAL A 59 -2.84 -18.04 8.69
C VAL A 59 -3.75 -16.96 8.10
N GLY A 60 -4.96 -17.33 7.64
CA GLY A 60 -5.96 -16.41 7.13
C GLY A 60 -6.57 -15.57 8.24
N VAL A 61 -6.92 -16.15 9.38
CA VAL A 61 -7.43 -15.40 10.54
C VAL A 61 -6.42 -14.37 11.03
N VAL A 62 -5.13 -14.76 11.15
CA VAL A 62 -4.07 -13.84 11.57
C VAL A 62 -3.88 -12.71 10.55
N LEU A 63 -3.88 -13.03 9.25
CA LEU A 63 -3.70 -12.01 8.21
C LEU A 63 -4.92 -11.08 8.09
N ALA A 64 -6.13 -11.60 8.28
CA ALA A 64 -7.36 -10.80 8.28
C ALA A 64 -7.37 -9.79 9.43
N ALA A 65 -7.03 -10.22 10.64
CA ALA A 65 -6.91 -9.34 11.79
C ALA A 65 -5.80 -8.27 11.61
N ALA A 66 -4.70 -8.65 10.98
CA ALA A 66 -3.62 -7.72 10.65
C ALA A 66 -4.06 -6.70 9.58
N GLY A 67 -4.71 -7.14 8.51
CA GLY A 67 -5.24 -6.29 7.45
C GLY A 67 -6.29 -5.31 7.97
N GLN A 68 -7.17 -5.75 8.88
CA GLN A 68 -8.16 -4.86 9.48
C GLN A 68 -7.52 -3.80 10.38
N ALA A 69 -6.52 -4.16 11.19
CA ALA A 69 -5.77 -3.18 11.99
C ALA A 69 -5.00 -2.19 11.11
N ALA A 70 -4.39 -2.67 10.02
CA ALA A 70 -3.79 -1.81 9.00
C ALA A 70 -4.82 -0.84 8.42
N MET A 71 -6.00 -1.31 8.03
CA MET A 71 -7.07 -0.46 7.47
C MET A 71 -7.55 0.63 8.41
N GLU A 72 -7.60 0.33 9.72
CA GLU A 72 -8.06 1.28 10.74
C GLU A 72 -7.04 2.39 11.02
N GLU A 73 -5.74 2.11 10.87
CA GLU A 73 -4.65 3.07 11.03
C GLU A 73 -4.12 3.62 9.70
N ALA A 74 -4.63 3.14 8.56
CA ALA A 74 -4.20 3.54 7.24
C ALA A 74 -4.38 5.04 7.03
N ARG A 75 -3.33 5.65 6.49
CA ARG A 75 -3.25 7.04 6.02
C ARG A 75 -2.71 7.03 4.61
N GLY A 76 -3.11 7.99 3.79
CA GLY A 76 -2.67 8.04 2.40
C GLY A 76 -3.25 6.93 1.53
N ASN A 77 -3.02 7.09 0.23
CA ASN A 77 -3.37 6.08 -0.76
C ASN A 77 -2.55 4.81 -0.56
N SER A 78 -1.25 4.94 -0.30
CA SER A 78 -0.32 3.81 -0.16
C SER A 78 -0.66 2.93 1.06
N GLY A 79 -0.96 3.54 2.21
CA GLY A 79 -1.40 2.82 3.41
C GLY A 79 -2.77 2.16 3.22
N THR A 80 -3.72 2.86 2.62
CA THR A 80 -5.06 2.31 2.34
C THR A 80 -4.98 1.13 1.39
N LEU A 81 -4.23 1.24 0.29
CA LEU A 81 -4.09 0.18 -0.71
C LEU A 81 -3.38 -1.06 -0.16
N LEU A 82 -2.32 -0.86 0.64
CA LEU A 82 -1.67 -1.97 1.35
C LEU A 82 -2.65 -2.69 2.29
N SER A 83 -3.51 -1.94 2.98
CA SER A 83 -4.53 -2.52 3.86
C SER A 83 -5.55 -3.35 3.07
N VAL A 84 -5.99 -2.86 1.90
CA VAL A 84 -6.84 -3.61 0.98
C VAL A 84 -6.15 -4.92 0.56
N PHE A 85 -4.87 -4.84 0.20
CA PHE A 85 -4.07 -6.00 -0.17
C PHE A 85 -4.03 -7.05 0.96
N LEU A 86 -3.73 -6.65 2.20
CA LEU A 86 -3.65 -7.57 3.33
C LEU A 86 -5.00 -8.23 3.64
N CYS A 87 -6.09 -7.46 3.65
CA CYS A 87 -7.45 -7.99 3.86
C CYS A 87 -7.82 -9.01 2.79
N ALA A 88 -7.59 -8.68 1.52
CA ALA A 88 -7.95 -9.54 0.40
C ALA A 88 -7.05 -10.79 0.31
N ALA A 89 -5.76 -10.66 0.60
CA ALA A 89 -4.82 -11.79 0.67
C ALA A 89 -5.21 -12.80 1.75
N ALA A 90 -5.89 -12.37 2.82
CA ALA A 90 -6.32 -13.25 3.89
C ALA A 90 -7.47 -14.18 3.49
N GLU A 91 -8.32 -13.79 2.54
CA GLU A 91 -9.54 -14.54 2.20
C GLU A 91 -9.25 -15.97 1.72
N PRO A 92 -8.33 -16.21 0.76
CA PRO A 92 -8.02 -17.57 0.31
C PRO A 92 -7.26 -18.40 1.35
N LEU A 93 -6.72 -17.77 2.38
CA LEU A 93 -5.93 -18.41 3.44
C LEU A 93 -6.79 -18.87 4.62
N ALA A 94 -8.06 -18.48 4.67
CA ALA A 94 -8.97 -18.84 5.75
C ALA A 94 -9.17 -20.36 5.82
N GLY A 95 -9.08 -20.93 7.02
CA GLY A 95 -9.15 -22.37 7.28
C GLY A 95 -7.82 -23.10 7.15
N HIS A 96 -6.74 -22.42 6.76
CA HIS A 96 -5.43 -23.04 6.53
C HIS A 96 -4.43 -22.69 7.62
N THR A 97 -3.65 -23.68 8.07
CA THR A 97 -2.63 -23.49 9.11
C THR A 97 -1.22 -23.26 8.58
N ARG A 98 -1.04 -23.41 7.27
CA ARG A 98 0.23 -23.18 6.58
C ARG A 98 -0.01 -22.58 5.20
N LEU A 99 0.98 -21.85 4.71
CA LEU A 99 1.01 -21.36 3.34
C LEU A 99 1.55 -22.48 2.42
N THR A 100 1.02 -22.57 1.20
CA THR A 100 1.53 -23.41 0.10
C THR A 100 1.66 -22.57 -1.17
N SER A 101 2.30 -23.08 -2.22
CA SER A 101 2.39 -22.40 -3.51
C SER A 101 0.99 -21.99 -4.03
N THR A 102 0.05 -22.95 -4.02
CA THR A 102 -1.35 -22.74 -4.45
C THR A 102 -2.01 -21.61 -3.66
N LEU A 103 -1.86 -21.63 -2.33
CA LEU A 103 -2.45 -20.63 -1.44
C LEU A 103 -1.81 -19.25 -1.61
N LEU A 104 -0.50 -19.19 -1.84
CA LEU A 104 0.20 -17.94 -2.13
C LEU A 104 -0.28 -17.33 -3.45
N ALA A 105 -0.33 -18.12 -4.53
CA ALA A 105 -0.83 -17.68 -5.83
C ALA A 105 -2.28 -17.18 -5.74
N ALA A 106 -3.15 -17.91 -5.03
CA ALA A 106 -4.52 -17.51 -4.79
C ALA A 106 -4.63 -16.21 -3.98
N ALA A 107 -3.85 -16.08 -2.89
CA ALA A 107 -3.83 -14.89 -2.04
C ALA A 107 -3.35 -13.65 -2.79
N LEU A 108 -2.24 -13.74 -3.53
CA LEU A 108 -1.71 -12.61 -4.32
C LEU A 108 -2.67 -12.22 -5.45
N ASN A 109 -3.26 -13.20 -6.15
CA ASN A 109 -4.24 -12.92 -7.19
C ASN A 109 -5.51 -12.24 -6.61
N ARG A 110 -5.98 -12.70 -5.46
CA ARG A 110 -7.13 -12.09 -4.80
C ARG A 110 -6.82 -10.65 -4.38
N ALA A 111 -5.65 -10.44 -3.81
CA ALA A 111 -5.21 -9.14 -3.33
C ALA A 111 -5.05 -8.12 -4.46
N GLN A 112 -4.41 -8.50 -5.57
CA GLN A 112 -4.26 -7.58 -6.71
C GLN A 112 -5.62 -7.21 -7.32
N ILE A 113 -6.53 -8.18 -7.55
CA ILE A 113 -7.88 -7.88 -8.07
C ILE A 113 -8.60 -6.88 -7.17
N ARG A 114 -8.50 -7.07 -5.85
CA ARG A 114 -9.13 -6.17 -4.89
C ARG A 114 -8.51 -4.78 -4.88
N ALA A 115 -7.19 -4.68 -4.89
CA ALA A 115 -6.46 -3.41 -4.97
C ALA A 115 -6.87 -2.60 -6.22
N TRP A 116 -6.90 -3.24 -7.39
CA TRP A 116 -7.37 -2.61 -8.64
C TRP A 116 -8.83 -2.14 -8.55
N SER A 117 -9.73 -2.96 -7.99
CA SER A 117 -11.16 -2.62 -7.92
C SER A 117 -11.52 -1.55 -6.88
N ALA A 118 -10.65 -1.33 -5.88
CA ALA A 118 -10.88 -0.38 -4.81
C ALA A 118 -10.71 1.08 -5.28
N LEU A 119 -9.92 1.30 -6.33
CA LEU A 119 -9.66 2.60 -6.94
C LEU A 119 -10.68 2.90 -8.04
N SER A 120 -11.23 4.11 -8.07
CA SER A 120 -12.11 4.57 -9.15
C SER A 120 -11.38 4.74 -10.48
N ASP A 121 -10.16 5.28 -10.44
CA ASP A 121 -9.27 5.40 -11.60
C ASP A 121 -7.92 4.76 -11.28
N PRO A 122 -7.77 3.43 -11.44
CA PRO A 122 -6.54 2.74 -11.12
C PRO A 122 -5.48 2.97 -12.20
N VAL A 123 -4.28 3.39 -11.77
CA VAL A 123 -3.20 3.81 -12.67
C VAL A 123 -2.09 2.73 -12.74
N PRO A 124 -1.78 2.16 -13.93
CA PRO A 124 -0.59 1.35 -14.15
C PRO A 124 0.70 2.15 -13.89
N GLY A 125 1.82 1.48 -13.59
CA GLY A 125 3.07 2.18 -13.23
C GLY A 125 3.15 2.56 -11.75
N THR A 126 2.22 2.06 -10.94
CA THR A 126 2.19 2.22 -9.48
C THR A 126 2.37 0.88 -8.77
N MET A 127 2.26 0.89 -7.44
CA MET A 127 2.13 -0.28 -6.58
C MET A 127 1.18 -1.37 -7.13
N LEU A 128 0.12 -0.99 -7.84
CA LEU A 128 -0.80 -1.91 -8.50
C LEU A 128 -0.12 -2.83 -9.52
N SER A 129 0.76 -2.29 -10.34
CA SER A 129 1.51 -3.06 -11.35
C SER A 129 2.48 -4.05 -10.71
N VAL A 130 3.02 -3.71 -9.53
CA VAL A 130 3.90 -4.57 -8.74
C VAL A 130 3.12 -5.73 -8.14
N MET A 131 1.96 -5.46 -7.53
CA MET A 131 1.07 -6.51 -7.01
C MET A 131 0.62 -7.48 -8.12
N GLU A 132 0.24 -6.95 -9.28
CA GLU A 132 -0.19 -7.77 -10.42
C GLU A 132 0.95 -8.65 -10.95
N ALA A 133 2.16 -8.11 -11.09
CA ALA A 133 3.30 -8.85 -11.57
C ALA A 133 3.73 -9.97 -10.60
N ALA A 134 3.72 -9.69 -9.29
CA ALA A 134 4.00 -10.68 -8.26
C ALA A 134 2.99 -11.84 -8.30
N ALA A 135 1.69 -11.51 -8.39
CA ALA A 135 0.62 -12.51 -8.48
C ALA A 135 0.77 -13.39 -9.73
N ARG A 136 1.06 -12.77 -10.88
CA ARG A 136 1.24 -13.49 -12.15
C ARG A 136 2.44 -14.43 -12.11
N ALA A 137 3.56 -13.98 -11.53
CA ALA A 137 4.77 -14.79 -11.42
C ALA A 137 4.59 -15.99 -10.49
N ALA A 138 3.98 -15.79 -9.31
CA ALA A 138 3.65 -16.87 -8.40
C ALA A 138 2.71 -17.91 -9.04
N ALA A 139 1.67 -17.44 -9.75
CA ALA A 139 0.71 -18.32 -10.44
C ALA A 139 1.37 -19.12 -11.58
N ALA A 140 2.32 -18.53 -12.30
CA ALA A 140 3.05 -19.22 -13.37
C ALA A 140 3.90 -20.37 -12.81
N VAL A 141 4.57 -20.17 -11.67
CA VAL A 141 5.28 -21.25 -10.97
C VAL A 141 4.30 -22.31 -10.50
N ASP A 142 3.24 -21.92 -9.80
CA ASP A 142 2.25 -22.84 -9.24
C ASP A 142 1.64 -23.79 -10.29
N ALA A 143 1.27 -23.24 -11.46
CA ALA A 143 0.76 -24.02 -12.57
C ALA A 143 1.73 -25.10 -13.08
N GLY A 144 3.05 -24.86 -12.95
CA GLY A 144 4.10 -25.81 -13.31
C GLY A 144 4.37 -26.89 -12.25
N GLN A 145 3.90 -26.70 -11.00
CA GLN A 145 4.17 -27.61 -9.89
C GLN A 145 3.18 -28.78 -9.78
N ASN A 146 2.12 -28.81 -10.58
CA ASN A 146 1.11 -29.90 -10.62
C ASN A 146 0.53 -30.26 -9.23
N GLY A 147 0.30 -29.26 -8.37
CA GLY A 147 -0.23 -29.46 -7.02
C GLY A 147 0.81 -29.92 -5.99
N ASP A 148 2.10 -29.70 -6.23
CA ASP A 148 3.13 -29.89 -5.21
C ASP A 148 2.96 -28.87 -4.07
N ASP A 149 2.56 -29.39 -2.92
CA ASP A 149 2.32 -28.66 -1.68
C ASP A 149 3.57 -28.63 -0.75
N SER A 150 4.75 -28.93 -1.30
CA SER A 150 6.03 -28.89 -0.58
C SER A 150 6.51 -27.47 -0.28
N ASN A 151 7.41 -27.36 0.71
CA ASN A 151 8.08 -26.08 1.00
C ASN A 151 9.01 -25.64 -0.15
N HIS A 152 9.48 -26.58 -0.98
CA HIS A 152 10.30 -26.25 -2.15
C HIS A 152 9.47 -25.52 -3.21
N ALA A 153 8.29 -26.05 -3.55
CA ALA A 153 7.36 -25.39 -4.46
C ALA A 153 6.94 -24.00 -3.96
N LEU A 154 6.65 -23.87 -2.66
CA LEU A 154 6.37 -22.57 -2.04
C LEU A 154 7.56 -21.59 -2.18
N GLY A 155 8.79 -22.06 -1.98
CA GLY A 155 9.98 -21.23 -2.15
C GLY A 155 10.14 -20.70 -3.56
N LEU A 156 10.01 -21.57 -4.57
CA LEU A 156 10.06 -21.17 -5.98
C LEU A 156 8.99 -20.11 -6.32
N ALA A 157 7.78 -20.25 -5.77
CA ALA A 157 6.71 -19.29 -6.00
C ALA A 157 6.97 -17.94 -5.32
N LEU A 158 7.60 -17.93 -4.13
CA LEU A 158 7.99 -16.71 -3.43
C LEU A 158 9.13 -15.97 -4.15
N ASP A 159 10.16 -16.70 -4.58
CA ASP A 159 11.27 -16.12 -5.35
C ASP A 159 10.73 -15.49 -6.64
N ALA A 160 9.89 -16.21 -7.39
CA ALA A 160 9.27 -15.69 -8.60
C ALA A 160 8.37 -14.47 -8.33
N ALA A 161 7.63 -14.45 -7.22
CA ALA A 161 6.81 -13.29 -6.84
C ALA A 161 7.67 -12.04 -6.62
N VAL A 162 8.82 -12.18 -5.94
CA VAL A 162 9.75 -11.07 -5.70
C VAL A 162 10.45 -10.64 -6.98
N GLU A 163 10.89 -11.56 -7.83
CA GLU A 163 11.46 -11.25 -9.15
C GLU A 163 10.46 -10.53 -10.06
N GLY A 164 9.21 -11.00 -10.10
CA GLY A 164 8.13 -10.36 -10.84
C GLY A 164 7.83 -8.95 -10.34
N ALA A 165 7.82 -8.77 -9.01
CA ALA A 165 7.67 -7.46 -8.38
C ALA A 165 8.83 -6.53 -8.73
N LEU A 166 10.09 -6.98 -8.64
CA LEU A 166 11.27 -6.18 -8.98
C LEU A 166 11.23 -5.74 -10.44
N ALA A 167 10.95 -6.66 -11.35
CA ALA A 167 10.83 -6.33 -12.77
C ALA A 167 9.72 -5.30 -13.04
N ALA A 168 8.63 -5.32 -12.26
CA ALA A 168 7.59 -4.30 -12.35
C ALA A 168 8.03 -2.96 -11.78
N VAL A 169 8.70 -2.93 -10.63
CA VAL A 169 9.28 -1.71 -10.05
C VAL A 169 10.18 -1.01 -11.06
N ILE A 170 11.11 -1.74 -11.69
CA ILE A 170 12.01 -1.17 -12.71
C ILE A 170 11.20 -0.53 -13.86
N ARG A 171 10.12 -1.15 -14.31
CA ARG A 171 9.29 -0.62 -15.40
C ARG A 171 8.45 0.59 -15.01
N THR A 172 8.21 0.85 -13.72
CA THR A 172 7.38 1.99 -13.30
C THR A 172 7.95 3.32 -13.78
N GLU A 173 9.29 3.44 -13.84
CA GLU A 173 9.98 4.62 -14.36
C GLU A 173 9.53 5.00 -15.76
N ASP A 174 9.29 4.03 -16.65
CA ASP A 174 8.91 4.25 -18.04
C ASP A 174 7.38 4.29 -18.27
N GLN A 175 6.58 4.13 -17.21
CA GLN A 175 5.12 3.99 -17.31
C GLN A 175 4.36 5.26 -16.95
N LEU A 176 4.98 6.18 -16.22
CA LEU A 176 4.38 7.44 -15.80
C LEU A 176 5.31 8.61 -16.13
N ASP A 177 4.80 9.61 -16.83
CA ASP A 177 5.57 10.78 -17.30
C ASP A 177 6.31 11.49 -16.16
N ALA A 178 5.68 11.58 -14.98
CA ALA A 178 6.28 12.16 -13.77
C ALA A 178 7.52 11.36 -13.31
N LEU A 179 7.41 10.03 -13.27
CA LEU A 179 8.50 9.12 -12.88
C LEU A 179 9.62 9.14 -13.92
N THR A 180 9.28 9.11 -15.21
CA THR A 180 10.25 9.18 -16.32
C THR A 180 11.04 10.48 -16.28
N SER A 181 10.35 11.61 -16.08
CA SER A 181 10.97 12.95 -16.06
C SER A 181 11.91 13.12 -14.87
N ALA A 182 11.52 12.59 -13.70
CA ALA A 182 12.33 12.60 -12.50
C ALA A 182 13.43 11.51 -12.48
N ARG A 183 13.34 10.53 -13.39
CA ARG A 183 14.18 9.32 -13.41
C ARG A 183 14.16 8.61 -12.07
N VAL A 184 12.97 8.28 -11.60
CA VAL A 184 12.76 7.52 -10.37
C VAL A 184 11.76 6.41 -10.62
N VAL A 185 11.85 5.35 -9.81
CA VAL A 185 10.81 4.33 -9.73
C VAL A 185 9.66 4.77 -8.80
N ASP A 186 8.51 4.10 -8.88
CA ASP A 186 7.37 4.36 -8.00
C ASP A 186 7.68 4.01 -6.54
N ALA A 187 7.48 4.97 -5.63
CA ALA A 187 7.69 4.80 -4.20
C ALA A 187 6.81 3.67 -3.62
N GLY A 188 5.54 3.63 -4.00
CA GLY A 188 4.61 2.60 -3.56
C GLY A 188 5.03 1.20 -4.02
N GLY A 189 5.47 1.09 -5.27
CA GLY A 189 6.00 -0.12 -5.88
C GLY A 189 7.22 -0.67 -5.15
N VAL A 190 8.22 0.18 -4.84
CA VAL A 190 9.38 -0.22 -4.04
C VAL A 190 8.97 -0.69 -2.65
N GLY A 191 8.04 0.02 -2.00
CA GLY A 191 7.50 -0.39 -0.71
C GLY A 191 6.84 -1.78 -0.74
N MET A 192 6.06 -2.06 -1.78
CA MET A 192 5.44 -3.38 -1.96
C MET A 192 6.46 -4.48 -2.25
N LEU A 193 7.49 -4.21 -3.06
CA LEU A 193 8.60 -5.12 -3.30
C LEU A 193 9.29 -5.53 -1.99
N LEU A 194 9.60 -4.56 -1.12
CA LEU A 194 10.19 -4.82 0.20
C LEU A 194 9.29 -5.68 1.08
N ILE A 195 7.98 -5.42 1.08
CA ILE A 195 7.00 -6.22 1.83
C ILE A 195 6.96 -7.67 1.32
N LEU A 196 7.05 -7.90 0.01
CA LEU A 196 7.11 -9.25 -0.58
C LEU A 196 8.42 -9.96 -0.27
N ASP A 197 9.58 -9.28 -0.32
CA ASP A 197 10.86 -9.89 0.07
C ASP A 197 10.89 -10.24 1.56
N CYS A 198 10.23 -9.43 2.41
CA CYS A 198 10.02 -9.78 3.81
C CYS A 198 9.19 -11.07 3.99
N LEU A 199 8.19 -11.32 3.12
CA LEU A 199 7.40 -12.56 3.15
C LEU A 199 8.29 -13.75 2.77
N ARG A 200 9.02 -13.62 1.66
CA ARG A 200 9.99 -14.61 1.17
C ARG A 200 11.00 -14.97 2.26
N SER A 201 11.69 -13.98 2.81
CA SER A 201 12.65 -14.12 3.90
C SER A 201 12.05 -14.80 5.14
N ALA A 202 10.83 -14.40 5.56
CA ALA A 202 10.20 -14.97 6.74
C ALA A 202 9.74 -16.42 6.56
N VAL A 203 9.34 -16.82 5.36
CA VAL A 203 8.91 -18.19 5.04
C VAL A 203 10.10 -19.11 4.83
N LEU A 204 11.12 -18.66 4.10
CA LEU A 204 12.32 -19.45 3.80
C LEU A 204 13.32 -19.49 4.97
N GLY A 205 13.23 -18.55 5.91
CA GLY A 205 14.20 -18.44 6.99
C GLY A 205 15.55 -17.90 6.52
N GLU A 206 15.54 -17.14 5.42
CA GLU A 206 16.71 -16.54 4.79
C GLU A 206 16.79 -15.05 5.12
N GLU A 207 17.95 -14.44 4.90
CA GLU A 207 18.09 -12.98 4.97
C GLU A 207 17.41 -12.29 3.79
N LEU A 208 17.16 -10.98 3.94
CA LEU A 208 16.71 -10.15 2.83
C LEU A 208 17.79 -10.11 1.74
N GLN A 209 17.34 -9.92 0.51
CA GLN A 209 18.26 -9.85 -0.64
C GLN A 209 19.01 -8.51 -0.61
N SER A 210 20.31 -8.55 -0.34
CA SER A 210 21.13 -7.34 -0.14
C SER A 210 21.20 -6.43 -1.37
N GLU A 211 21.15 -7.02 -2.56
CA GLU A 211 21.28 -6.33 -3.85
C GLU A 211 19.93 -6.07 -4.52
N LEU A 212 18.81 -6.35 -3.83
CA LEU A 212 17.46 -6.26 -4.41
C LEU A 212 17.12 -4.87 -4.95
N LEU A 213 17.69 -3.85 -4.31
CA LEU A 213 17.42 -2.45 -4.60
C LEU A 213 18.52 -1.79 -5.43
N ASP A 214 19.58 -2.53 -5.76
CA ASP A 214 20.73 -1.98 -6.46
C ASP A 214 20.34 -1.61 -7.89
N GLY A 215 20.70 -0.39 -8.30
CA GLY A 215 20.41 0.12 -9.65
C GLY A 215 18.97 0.62 -9.85
N LEU A 216 18.13 0.66 -8.81
CA LEU A 216 16.85 1.37 -8.88
C LEU A 216 17.12 2.88 -8.91
N HIS A 217 16.72 3.55 -9.99
CA HIS A 217 16.95 4.98 -10.14
C HIS A 217 16.23 5.80 -9.05
N GLY A 218 16.93 6.79 -8.49
CA GLY A 218 16.43 7.69 -7.45
C GLY A 218 16.39 7.07 -6.06
N TYR A 219 16.79 5.81 -5.90
CA TYR A 219 16.68 5.10 -4.64
C TYR A 219 18.02 4.93 -3.91
N ASP A 220 19.16 5.41 -4.41
CA ASP A 220 20.44 5.29 -3.70
C ASP A 220 20.45 6.10 -2.39
N VAL A 221 21.28 5.69 -1.41
CA VAL A 221 21.34 6.36 -0.09
C VAL A 221 21.75 7.84 -0.21
N SER A 222 22.49 8.19 -1.24
CA SER A 222 22.93 9.56 -1.52
C SER A 222 21.97 10.37 -2.39
N ASP A 223 20.87 9.77 -2.87
CA ASP A 223 19.96 10.45 -3.77
C ASP A 223 19.18 11.55 -3.04
N PRO A 224 18.92 12.69 -3.71
CA PRO A 224 18.21 13.81 -3.12
C PRO A 224 16.74 13.49 -2.90
N HIS A 225 16.10 14.26 -2.01
CA HIS A 225 14.65 14.21 -1.83
C HIS A 225 13.95 14.93 -3.01
N ILE A 226 13.68 14.21 -4.08
CA ILE A 226 13.21 14.79 -5.36
C ILE A 226 11.87 15.50 -5.22
N HIS A 227 10.97 15.00 -4.36
CA HIS A 227 9.67 15.64 -4.08
C HIS A 227 9.83 17.10 -3.63
N THR A 228 10.90 17.45 -2.91
CA THR A 228 11.14 18.82 -2.40
C THR A 228 11.35 19.86 -3.50
N ALA A 229 11.73 19.43 -4.71
CA ALA A 229 11.95 20.31 -5.86
C ALA A 229 10.72 20.45 -6.76
N LEU A 230 9.65 19.69 -6.51
CA LEU A 230 8.40 19.75 -7.28
C LEU A 230 7.41 20.73 -6.65
N PRO A 231 6.52 21.37 -7.44
CA PRO A 231 5.45 22.19 -6.90
C PRO A 231 4.59 21.41 -5.89
N ASP A 232 4.12 22.12 -4.87
CA ASP A 232 3.15 21.56 -3.92
C ASP A 232 1.80 21.38 -4.63
N ASP A 233 1.13 20.25 -4.39
CA ASP A 233 -0.23 20.04 -4.85
C ASP A 233 -1.24 20.77 -3.96
N ASP A 234 -2.20 21.44 -4.59
CA ASP A 234 -3.30 22.11 -3.90
C ASP A 234 -4.41 21.11 -3.54
N GLY A 235 -5.04 21.32 -2.38
CA GLY A 235 -6.21 20.58 -1.95
C GLY A 235 -6.00 19.75 -0.70
N VAL A 236 -7.01 18.94 -0.37
CA VAL A 236 -7.05 18.17 0.87
C VAL A 236 -7.35 16.70 0.62
N GLU A 237 -6.73 15.87 1.43
CA GLU A 237 -7.11 14.48 1.64
C GLU A 237 -8.27 14.41 2.62
N VAL A 238 -9.34 13.71 2.25
CA VAL A 238 -10.45 13.37 3.13
C VAL A 238 -10.51 11.86 3.31
N MET A 239 -10.28 11.40 4.53
CA MET A 239 -10.38 9.98 4.91
C MET A 239 -11.45 9.77 5.96
N PHE A 240 -12.25 8.73 5.83
CA PHE A 240 -13.29 8.41 6.80
C PHE A 240 -13.78 6.98 6.71
N THR A 241 -14.53 6.57 7.71
CA THR A 241 -15.22 5.29 7.78
C THR A 241 -16.72 5.53 7.87
N ILE A 242 -17.52 4.87 7.05
CA ILE A 242 -18.99 5.04 7.01
C ILE A 242 -19.71 3.70 6.84
N ASN A 243 -20.89 3.54 7.46
CA ASN A 243 -21.74 2.38 7.24
C ASN A 243 -22.77 2.71 6.16
N LEU A 244 -22.74 1.99 5.04
CA LEU A 244 -23.65 2.22 3.91
C LEU A 244 -24.11 0.90 3.30
N SER A 245 -25.34 0.90 2.81
CA SER A 245 -25.82 -0.14 1.89
C SER A 245 -24.98 -0.15 0.61
N PRO A 246 -24.91 -1.28 -0.13
CA PRO A 246 -24.17 -1.34 -1.39
C PRO A 246 -24.59 -0.28 -2.41
N LEU A 247 -25.88 0.10 -2.43
CA LEU A 247 -26.38 1.14 -3.31
C LEU A 247 -25.85 2.52 -2.91
N HIS A 248 -25.94 2.89 -1.63
CA HIS A 248 -25.39 4.17 -1.17
C HIS A 248 -23.87 4.23 -1.28
N ALA A 249 -23.17 3.11 -1.12
CA ALA A 249 -21.74 3.02 -1.37
C ALA A 249 -21.39 3.33 -2.83
N ALA A 250 -22.13 2.74 -3.78
CA ALA A 250 -21.96 3.04 -5.20
C ALA A 250 -22.27 4.52 -5.52
N THR A 251 -23.34 5.08 -4.95
CA THR A 251 -23.68 6.51 -5.09
C THR A 251 -22.58 7.41 -4.54
N LEU A 252 -22.07 7.11 -3.33
CA LEU A 252 -21.00 7.88 -2.71
C LEU A 252 -19.75 7.88 -3.59
N ARG A 253 -19.34 6.71 -4.09
CA ARG A 253 -18.18 6.58 -4.96
C ARG A 253 -18.33 7.45 -6.21
N GLN A 254 -19.46 7.34 -6.91
CA GLN A 254 -19.73 8.17 -8.10
C GLN A 254 -19.67 9.67 -7.78
N GLN A 255 -20.29 10.11 -6.70
CA GLN A 255 -20.31 11.54 -6.34
C GLN A 255 -18.94 12.08 -5.94
N LEU A 256 -18.09 11.25 -5.30
CA LEU A 256 -16.72 11.63 -4.99
C LEU A 256 -15.84 11.66 -6.26
N ASP A 257 -16.03 10.72 -7.19
CA ASP A 257 -15.35 10.70 -8.49
C ASP A 257 -15.65 11.95 -9.33
N GLU A 258 -16.80 12.59 -9.14
CA GLU A 258 -17.18 13.81 -9.85
C GLU A 258 -16.48 15.07 -9.32
N ILE A 259 -15.98 15.05 -8.08
CA ILE A 259 -15.43 16.25 -7.41
C ILE A 259 -13.97 16.11 -6.95
N GLY A 260 -13.39 14.92 -7.11
CA GLY A 260 -12.10 14.58 -6.54
C GLY A 260 -11.35 13.55 -7.36
N GLU A 261 -10.14 13.27 -6.90
CA GLU A 261 -9.20 12.34 -7.52
C GLU A 261 -8.74 11.31 -6.49
N SER A 262 -8.05 10.26 -6.97
CA SER A 262 -7.51 9.19 -6.11
C SER A 262 -8.55 8.59 -5.15
N VAL A 263 -9.78 8.42 -5.61
CA VAL A 263 -10.86 7.84 -4.79
C VAL A 263 -10.56 6.36 -4.55
N ILE A 264 -10.31 6.00 -3.29
CA ILE A 264 -10.24 4.62 -2.82
C ILE A 264 -11.43 4.33 -1.94
N MET A 265 -12.18 3.29 -2.27
CA MET A 265 -13.29 2.81 -1.45
C MET A 265 -13.20 1.31 -1.28
N SER A 266 -13.11 0.86 -0.03
CA SER A 266 -13.00 -0.56 0.30
C SER A 266 -13.90 -0.93 1.47
N GLN A 267 -14.51 -2.12 1.37
CA GLN A 267 -15.29 -2.70 2.45
C GLN A 267 -14.35 -3.17 3.57
N VAL A 268 -14.70 -2.84 4.81
CA VAL A 268 -13.98 -3.26 6.02
C VAL A 268 -14.76 -4.35 6.74
N GLY A 269 -14.14 -5.52 6.91
CA GLY A 269 -14.80 -6.69 7.49
C GLY A 269 -15.81 -7.35 6.55
N GLY A 270 -16.42 -8.45 7.01
CA GLY A 270 -17.26 -9.32 6.16
C GLY A 270 -18.76 -9.26 6.42
N ASN A 271 -19.21 -8.63 7.50
CA ASN A 271 -20.60 -8.75 7.94
C ASN A 271 -21.35 -7.43 7.74
N GLU A 272 -22.56 -7.53 7.18
CA GLU A 272 -23.53 -6.45 7.24
C GLU A 272 -24.06 -6.26 8.66
N ASP A 273 -24.44 -5.03 8.99
CA ASP A 273 -25.22 -4.74 10.18
C ASP A 273 -26.69 -5.20 10.01
N ALA A 274 -27.49 -5.03 11.07
CA ALA A 274 -28.89 -5.44 11.08
C ALA A 274 -29.74 -4.74 10.00
N ASP A 275 -29.27 -3.63 9.46
CA ASP A 275 -29.95 -2.80 8.46
C ASP A 275 -29.41 -3.07 7.03
N GLY A 276 -28.54 -4.06 6.85
CA GLY A 276 -27.95 -4.41 5.55
C GLY A 276 -26.86 -3.45 5.09
N ASN A 277 -26.27 -2.68 6.01
CA ASN A 277 -25.15 -1.80 5.70
C ASN A 277 -23.82 -2.49 5.96
N TYR A 278 -22.83 -2.13 5.16
CA TYR A 278 -21.46 -2.56 5.31
C TYR A 278 -20.61 -1.38 5.76
N ARG A 279 -19.54 -1.67 6.52
CA ARG A 279 -18.55 -0.66 6.89
C ARG A 279 -17.62 -0.43 5.69
N TRP A 280 -17.44 0.82 5.30
CA TRP A 280 -16.58 1.24 4.20
C TRP A 280 -15.50 2.19 4.70
N ARG A 281 -14.25 1.95 4.29
CA ARG A 281 -13.16 2.91 4.39
C ARG A 281 -13.07 3.65 3.07
N VAL A 282 -13.04 4.98 3.15
CA VAL A 282 -13.00 5.86 1.98
C VAL A 282 -11.86 6.84 2.12
N HIS A 283 -11.19 7.07 1.01
CA HIS A 283 -10.14 8.05 0.79
C HIS A 283 -10.48 8.82 -0.47
N VAL A 284 -10.35 10.14 -0.46
CA VAL A 284 -10.44 10.98 -1.66
C VAL A 284 -9.58 12.22 -1.53
N HIS A 285 -8.96 12.65 -2.63
CA HIS A 285 -8.34 13.97 -2.76
C HIS A 285 -9.35 14.93 -3.36
N VAL A 286 -9.60 16.07 -2.71
CA VAL A 286 -10.52 17.10 -3.22
C VAL A 286 -9.90 18.49 -3.12
N PRO A 287 -10.24 19.42 -4.02
CA PRO A 287 -9.75 20.79 -3.92
C PRO A 287 -10.17 21.50 -2.63
N GLN A 288 -11.36 21.20 -2.11
CA GLN A 288 -11.90 21.78 -0.88
C GLN A 288 -12.69 20.72 -0.09
N PRO A 289 -12.60 20.70 1.25
CA PRO A 289 -13.27 19.68 2.05
C PRO A 289 -14.79 19.82 2.10
N GLU A 290 -15.34 21.03 2.06
CA GLU A 290 -16.76 21.29 2.34
C GLU A 290 -17.74 20.58 1.38
N PRO A 291 -17.52 20.59 0.05
CA PRO A 291 -18.37 19.82 -0.87
C PRO A 291 -18.34 18.32 -0.59
N ALA A 292 -17.15 17.75 -0.33
CA ALA A 292 -16.99 16.34 -0.03
C ALA A 292 -17.71 15.95 1.26
N VAL A 293 -17.50 16.72 2.34
CA VAL A 293 -18.16 16.48 3.63
C VAL A 293 -19.68 16.57 3.52
N SER A 294 -20.19 17.47 2.68
CA SER A 294 -21.64 17.60 2.43
C SER A 294 -22.22 16.36 1.74
N ILE A 295 -21.54 15.84 0.71
CA ILE A 295 -21.90 14.59 0.02
C ILE A 295 -21.90 13.41 1.00
N ILE A 296 -20.84 13.28 1.80
CA ILE A 296 -20.67 12.19 2.77
C ILE A 296 -21.82 12.18 3.78
N ARG A 297 -22.10 13.34 4.39
CA ARG A 297 -23.15 13.48 5.41
C ARG A 297 -24.57 13.32 4.89
N ALA A 298 -24.78 13.51 3.58
CA ALA A 298 -26.08 13.28 2.96
C ALA A 298 -26.45 11.78 2.90
N LEU A 299 -25.44 10.88 2.91
CA LEU A 299 -25.64 9.43 2.78
C LEU A 299 -25.51 8.68 4.11
N GLY A 300 -24.79 9.23 5.09
CA GLY A 300 -24.69 8.67 6.43
C GLY A 300 -23.73 9.45 7.33
N GLU A 301 -23.60 9.04 8.59
CA GLU A 301 -22.68 9.69 9.53
C GLU A 301 -21.27 9.09 9.44
N PRO A 302 -20.25 9.88 9.04
CA PRO A 302 -18.88 9.39 9.00
C PRO A 302 -18.29 9.30 10.42
N SER A 303 -17.48 8.27 10.63
CA SER A 303 -16.62 8.08 11.79
C SER A 303 -15.15 8.18 11.37
N GLN A 304 -14.28 8.56 12.30
CA GLN A 304 -12.84 8.73 12.02
C GLN A 304 -12.56 9.66 10.83
N LEU A 305 -13.40 10.69 10.64
CA LEU A 305 -13.19 11.69 9.60
C LEU A 305 -11.89 12.46 9.89
N SER A 306 -10.93 12.35 8.98
CA SER A 306 -9.68 13.08 8.95
C SER A 306 -9.65 13.93 7.69
N ILE A 307 -9.17 15.17 7.83
CA ILE A 307 -8.95 16.09 6.72
C ILE A 307 -7.51 16.59 6.88
N SER A 308 -6.69 16.41 5.86
CA SER A 308 -5.27 16.80 5.83
C SER A 308 -4.99 17.58 4.55
N GLU A 309 -4.11 18.58 4.60
CA GLU A 309 -3.58 19.20 3.38
C GLU A 309 -2.76 18.18 2.59
N LEU A 310 -2.88 18.17 1.26
CA LEU A 310 -2.09 17.29 0.39
C LEU A 310 -0.62 17.63 0.40
N ALA A 311 -0.28 18.92 0.51
CA ALA A 311 1.09 19.36 0.73
C ALA A 311 1.16 20.28 1.95
N LEU A 312 2.13 20.02 2.82
CA LEU A 312 2.47 20.97 3.88
C LEU A 312 3.27 22.13 3.26
N PRO A 313 2.97 23.39 3.62
CA PRO A 313 3.73 24.53 3.13
C PRO A 313 5.22 24.37 3.44
N ARG A 314 6.05 24.29 2.42
CA ARG A 314 7.51 24.24 2.61
C ARG A 314 8.00 25.60 3.11
N GLU A 315 8.84 25.62 4.15
CA GLU A 315 9.49 26.87 4.55
C GLU A 315 10.25 27.43 3.34
N PRO A 316 10.11 28.74 3.01
CA PRO A 316 10.78 29.30 1.86
C PRO A 316 12.28 29.07 2.01
N HIS A 317 12.89 28.45 1.00
CA HIS A 317 14.34 28.35 0.88
C HIS A 317 14.92 29.74 1.10
N THR A 318 15.61 29.92 2.23
CA THR A 318 16.43 31.11 2.41
C THR A 318 17.56 30.97 1.42
N ASP A 319 17.40 31.61 0.26
CA ASP A 319 18.51 31.84 -0.65
C ASP A 319 19.63 32.42 0.20
N ALA A 320 20.70 31.64 0.37
CA ALA A 320 21.90 32.10 1.02
C ALA A 320 22.46 33.24 0.15
N VAL A 321 22.04 34.46 0.45
CA VAL A 321 22.56 35.68 -0.16
C VAL A 321 24.04 35.73 0.20
N ASN A 322 24.84 35.30 -0.77
CA ASN A 322 26.26 35.55 -0.89
C ASN A 322 26.51 37.03 -0.57
N SER A 323 26.96 37.34 0.64
CA SER A 323 27.36 38.69 1.01
C SER A 323 28.49 38.69 2.03
N SER A 324 29.70 38.86 1.48
CA SER A 324 30.85 39.63 1.98
C SER A 324 32.14 38.84 1.66
N GLY A 325 32.88 39.20 0.61
CA GLY A 325 33.40 40.55 0.41
C GLY A 325 34.57 40.77 1.36
N HIS A 326 35.65 40.02 1.18
CA HIS A 326 36.95 40.38 1.75
C HIS A 326 37.49 41.54 0.91
N ASP A 327 37.34 42.75 1.45
CA ASP A 327 38.13 43.89 1.01
C ASP A 327 38.76 44.55 2.25
N ARG A 328 40.10 44.45 2.28
CA ARG A 328 41.12 45.15 3.10
C ARG A 328 41.51 44.55 4.44
#